data_AF-A0A2M8E6Y6-F1
#
_entry.id   AF-A0A2M8E6Y6-F1
#
_cell.length_a   1.000
_cell.length_b   1.000
_cell.length_c   1.000
_cell.angle_alpha   90.00
_cell.angle_beta   90.00
_cell.angle_gamma   90.00
#
_symmetry.space_group_name_H-M   'P 1'
#
loop_
_entity.id
_entity.type
_entity.pdbx_description
1 polymer ?
#
loop_
_entity_poly.entity_id
_entity_poly.type
_entity_poly.pdbx_seq_one_letter_code
_entity_poly.pdbx_strand_id
1 'polypeptide(L)'
;MLAWAVALSCLTGALWLAVHHPVSPLFSLVLLCLWCAVAIWQPNVWLWVVPACLPWLNFSPWTGWVVLEEFDILMLATLACAYGRMAWFGLQGRQLQMPALAKGLVLVLVLLVSGLVSLWRGLEDVGGLALDWFAGYGDALNSWRVAKSLLYAALCVPLLQATSALELVRKQTLFAVGVLSGLAVVVLSVVWERAAFAGVSDFSVHYRTVALFWEMHVGGAALDVYLALTAPFVVWALATARNRMVWLLAAVLAVLAVYAGLTTFSRGVYLAMGLPVAVLALWLWRQKNVRNSASERQFWRARGDVVLMIVLAVEVLAVLVGGSFMAERLARSDQDLTSRMAHWRSGVGLLNSPADWLLGKGMGRLPANYAAQVPEGEFSGAVRWQQGEKGLRRKDGYVVLAGPRSNQDIAGSYELTQRVDTAVNGQFRVRINVRVLKPTRMEFYLCERHLLYDRSCLAAWPTVKPVPGFVGWQSLTFPLKGEVFDPE
;
A
#
# COMPACT_ATOMS: atom_id res chain seq x y z
N MET A 1 13.23 31.16 8.86
CA MET A 1 14.38 30.25 8.69
C MET A 1 13.96 28.78 8.67
N LEU A 2 13.29 28.26 9.71
CA LEU A 2 12.86 26.84 9.74
C LEU A 2 11.99 26.42 8.55
N ALA A 3 10.99 27.22 8.16
CA ALA A 3 10.13 26.91 7.02
C ALA A 3 10.90 26.83 5.69
N TRP A 4 11.90 27.70 5.49
CA TRP A 4 12.80 27.62 4.33
C TRP A 4 13.65 26.35 4.34
N ALA A 5 14.19 25.97 5.49
CA ALA A 5 14.98 24.75 5.63
C ALA A 5 14.14 23.51 5.28
N VAL A 6 12.92 23.40 5.84
CA VAL A 6 12.00 22.29 5.51
C VAL A 6 11.66 22.28 4.01
N ALA A 7 11.36 23.46 3.44
CA ALA A 7 11.02 23.57 2.02
C ALA A 7 12.17 23.09 1.11
N LEU A 8 13.39 23.55 1.38
CA LEU A 8 14.58 23.19 0.61
C LEU A 8 14.94 21.70 0.76
N SER A 9 14.86 21.16 1.98
CA SER A 9 15.10 19.73 2.22
C SER A 9 14.10 18.86 1.49
N CYS A 10 12.81 19.21 1.54
CA CYS A 10 11.76 18.46 0.83
C CYS A 10 11.93 18.58 -0.70
N LEU A 11 12.25 19.77 -1.22
CA LEU A 11 12.48 19.98 -2.65
C LEU A 11 13.67 19.16 -3.15
N THR A 12 14.77 19.18 -2.38
CA THR A 12 15.98 18.42 -2.70
C THR A 12 15.68 16.92 -2.71
N GLY A 13 14.96 16.41 -1.70
CA GLY A 13 14.53 15.01 -1.65
C GLY A 13 13.64 14.63 -2.84
N ALA A 14 12.64 15.47 -3.17
CA ALA A 14 11.74 15.21 -4.28
C ALA A 14 12.48 15.19 -5.64
N LEU A 15 13.37 16.15 -5.87
CA LEU A 15 14.22 16.20 -7.07
C LEU A 15 15.17 15.01 -7.13
N TRP A 16 15.80 14.66 -6.01
CA TRP A 16 16.74 13.54 -5.95
C TRP A 16 16.05 12.22 -6.30
N LEU A 17 14.85 11.97 -5.75
CA LEU A 17 14.04 10.80 -6.11
C LEU A 17 13.61 10.83 -7.57
N ALA A 18 13.12 11.97 -8.07
CA ALA A 18 12.67 12.08 -9.46
C ALA A 18 13.79 11.84 -10.47
N VAL A 19 15.02 12.33 -10.23
CA VAL A 19 16.20 12.08 -11.09
C VAL A 19 16.63 10.62 -11.07
N HIS A 20 16.43 9.92 -9.95
CA HIS A 20 16.82 8.50 -9.79
C HIS A 20 15.66 7.53 -10.00
N HIS A 21 14.52 8.00 -10.51
CA HIS A 21 13.37 7.15 -10.77
C HIS A 21 13.76 6.00 -11.75
N PRO A 22 13.58 4.72 -11.40
CA PRO A 22 14.21 3.61 -12.13
C PRO A 22 13.78 3.47 -13.59
N VAL A 23 12.51 3.79 -13.88
CA VAL A 23 11.92 3.60 -15.21
C VAL A 23 12.02 4.85 -16.08
N SER A 24 11.56 6.02 -15.61
CA SER A 24 11.55 7.26 -16.40
C SER A 24 11.84 8.51 -15.55
N PRO A 25 13.12 8.85 -15.33
CA PRO A 25 13.52 10.05 -14.60
C PRO A 25 12.94 11.35 -15.17
N LEU A 26 13.00 11.51 -16.49
CA LEU A 26 12.54 12.73 -17.16
C LEU A 26 11.04 12.94 -16.96
N PHE A 27 10.25 11.88 -17.10
CA PHE A 27 8.80 11.96 -16.89
C PHE A 27 8.47 12.29 -15.42
N SER A 28 9.17 11.67 -14.47
CA SER A 28 9.03 11.98 -13.05
C SER A 28 9.35 13.45 -12.75
N LEU A 29 10.38 14.02 -13.37
CA LEU A 29 10.74 15.44 -13.21
C LEU A 29 9.68 16.38 -13.79
N VAL A 30 9.15 16.06 -14.98
CA VAL A 30 8.07 16.86 -15.60
C VAL A 30 6.84 16.87 -14.69
N LEU A 31 6.42 15.71 -14.19
CA LEU A 31 5.29 15.62 -13.27
C LEU A 31 5.53 16.39 -11.97
N LEU A 32 6.74 16.32 -11.42
CA LEU A 32 7.12 17.09 -10.24
C LEU A 32 7.02 18.60 -10.49
N CYS A 33 7.54 19.09 -11.62
CA CYS A 33 7.46 20.51 -11.99
C CYS A 33 6.01 20.98 -12.18
N LEU A 34 5.19 20.18 -12.89
CA LEU A 34 3.76 20.45 -13.08
C LEU A 34 3.03 20.50 -11.73
N TRP A 35 3.31 19.54 -10.84
CA TRP A 35 2.72 19.51 -9.51
C TRP A 35 3.12 20.74 -8.68
N CYS A 36 4.41 21.10 -8.68
CA CYS A 36 4.88 22.30 -7.98
C CYS A 36 4.17 23.57 -8.49
N ALA A 37 3.99 23.71 -9.81
CA ALA A 37 3.26 24.83 -10.38
C ALA A 37 1.80 24.90 -9.89
N VAL A 38 1.10 23.75 -9.89
CA VAL A 38 -0.27 23.65 -9.39
C VAL A 38 -0.35 23.92 -7.88
N ALA A 39 0.56 23.37 -7.09
CA ALA A 39 0.59 23.54 -5.63
C ALA A 39 0.88 24.99 -5.21
N ILE A 40 1.71 25.70 -5.97
CA ILE A 40 1.98 27.14 -5.76
C ILE A 40 0.74 27.97 -6.15
N TRP A 41 0.09 27.64 -7.27
CA TRP A 41 -1.09 28.34 -7.77
C TRP A 41 -2.33 28.12 -6.88
N GLN A 42 -2.56 26.89 -6.42
CA GLN A 42 -3.70 26.49 -5.59
C GLN A 42 -3.24 25.82 -4.28
N PRO A 43 -2.95 26.59 -3.22
CA PRO A 43 -2.27 26.11 -2.01
C PRO A 43 -3.01 25.05 -1.20
N ASN A 44 -4.31 24.89 -1.41
CA ASN A 44 -5.12 23.90 -0.70
C ASN A 44 -5.44 22.67 -1.55
N VAL A 45 -5.01 22.62 -2.82
CA VAL A 45 -5.36 21.51 -3.73
C VAL A 45 -4.75 20.19 -3.28
N TRP A 46 -3.64 20.23 -2.55
CA TRP A 46 -2.99 19.04 -2.01
C TRP A 46 -3.88 18.28 -1.02
N LEU A 47 -4.80 18.96 -0.32
CA LEU A 47 -5.75 18.29 0.55
C LEU A 47 -6.66 17.35 -0.24
N TRP A 48 -6.93 17.64 -1.51
CA TRP A 48 -7.65 16.74 -2.39
C TRP A 48 -6.71 15.72 -3.06
N VAL A 49 -5.62 16.19 -3.68
CA VAL A 49 -4.75 15.35 -4.52
C VAL A 49 -3.97 14.31 -3.73
N VAL A 50 -3.38 14.66 -2.58
CA VAL A 50 -2.57 13.73 -1.79
C VAL A 50 -3.37 12.49 -1.35
N PRO A 51 -4.52 12.61 -0.67
CA PRO A 51 -5.31 11.41 -0.33
C PRO A 51 -5.93 10.71 -1.55
N ALA A 52 -6.19 11.43 -2.65
CA ALA A 52 -6.67 10.81 -3.88
C ALA A 52 -5.60 9.93 -4.57
N CYS A 53 -4.33 10.32 -4.48
CA CYS A 53 -3.19 9.61 -5.06
C CYS A 53 -2.66 8.49 -4.16
N LEU A 54 -2.87 8.59 -2.85
CA LEU A 54 -2.34 7.63 -1.86
C LEU A 54 -2.50 6.14 -2.24
N PRO A 55 -3.67 5.64 -2.69
CA PRO A 55 -3.85 4.21 -2.89
C PRO A 55 -3.27 3.66 -4.21
N TRP A 56 -2.81 4.52 -5.13
CA TRP A 56 -2.39 4.07 -6.46
C TRP A 56 -1.04 4.59 -6.93
N LEU A 57 -0.47 5.58 -6.24
CA LEU A 57 0.84 6.15 -6.58
C LEU A 57 1.98 5.31 -5.95
N ASN A 58 1.92 4.01 -6.21
CA ASN A 58 2.95 3.02 -5.92
C ASN A 58 3.11 2.18 -7.19
N PHE A 59 4.26 2.31 -7.85
CA PHE A 59 4.61 1.57 -9.07
C PHE A 59 5.70 0.54 -8.81
N SER A 60 5.78 0.01 -7.58
CA SER A 60 6.77 -1.01 -7.18
C SER A 60 6.88 -2.21 -8.13
N PRO A 61 5.83 -2.72 -8.80
CA PRO A 61 5.98 -3.81 -9.79
C PRO A 61 6.79 -3.42 -11.04
N TRP A 62 6.90 -2.13 -11.34
CA TRP A 62 7.66 -1.60 -12.48
C TRP A 62 8.99 -1.00 -12.05
N THR A 63 9.02 -0.31 -10.91
CA THR A 63 10.22 0.40 -10.44
C THR A 63 11.11 -0.44 -9.54
N GLY A 64 10.57 -1.49 -8.91
CA GLY A 64 11.28 -2.29 -7.90
C GLY A 64 11.51 -1.54 -6.59
N TRP A 65 11.01 -0.31 -6.46
CA TRP A 65 11.09 0.45 -5.22
C TRP A 65 10.09 -0.10 -4.20
N VAL A 66 10.60 -0.64 -3.10
CA VAL A 66 9.77 -1.13 -1.98
C VAL A 66 9.81 -0.16 -0.80
N VAL A 67 10.98 0.42 -0.51
CA VAL A 67 11.17 1.42 0.56
C VAL A 67 10.64 2.79 0.15
N LEU A 68 11.02 3.18 -1.06
CA LEU A 68 10.64 4.44 -1.68
C LEU A 68 9.40 4.18 -2.55
N GLU A 69 8.59 5.20 -2.73
CA GLU A 69 7.40 5.12 -3.57
C GLU A 69 7.28 6.43 -4.34
N GLU A 70 6.61 6.40 -5.49
CA GLU A 70 6.39 7.61 -6.27
C GLU A 70 5.48 8.58 -5.50
N PHE A 71 4.66 8.07 -4.56
CA PHE A 71 3.92 8.88 -3.59
C PHE A 71 4.84 9.77 -2.74
N ASP A 72 6.05 9.31 -2.41
CA ASP A 72 7.03 10.11 -1.66
C ASP A 72 7.45 11.35 -2.47
N ILE A 73 7.56 11.24 -3.79
CA ILE A 73 7.88 12.37 -4.69
C ILE A 73 6.77 13.42 -4.63
N LEU A 74 5.51 12.98 -4.76
CA LEU A 74 4.34 13.87 -4.64
C LEU A 74 4.29 14.55 -3.27
N MET A 75 4.51 13.78 -2.20
CA MET A 75 4.41 14.26 -0.83
C MET A 75 5.52 15.27 -0.50
N LEU A 76 6.77 14.96 -0.85
CA LEU A 76 7.91 15.86 -0.66
C LEU A 76 7.74 17.15 -1.48
N ALA A 77 7.31 17.06 -2.74
CA ALA A 77 7.04 18.24 -3.57
C ALA A 77 5.90 19.11 -3.01
N THR A 78 4.86 18.48 -2.46
CA THR A 78 3.76 19.15 -1.76
C THR A 78 4.27 19.94 -0.56
N LEU A 79 5.05 19.28 0.31
CA LEU A 79 5.63 19.90 1.50
C LEU A 79 6.58 21.02 1.12
N ALA A 80 7.42 20.83 0.09
CA ALA A 80 8.31 21.86 -0.42
C ALA A 80 7.56 23.14 -0.81
N CYS A 81 6.50 23.01 -1.62
CA CYS A 81 5.70 24.14 -2.07
C CYS A 81 4.94 24.80 -0.92
N ALA A 82 4.33 24.01 -0.03
CA ALA A 82 3.55 24.53 1.08
C ALA A 82 4.42 25.29 2.09
N TYR A 83 5.57 24.74 2.47
CA TYR A 83 6.51 25.39 3.38
C TYR A 83 7.23 26.57 2.71
N GLY A 84 7.57 26.47 1.42
CA GLY A 84 8.16 27.58 0.66
C GLY A 84 7.20 28.77 0.57
N ARG A 85 5.92 28.51 0.30
CA ARG A 85 4.87 29.53 0.32
C ARG A 85 4.71 30.15 1.71
N MET A 86 4.68 29.33 2.76
CA MET A 86 4.60 29.81 4.14
C MET A 86 5.80 30.67 4.53
N ALA A 87 6.99 30.35 4.03
CA ALA A 87 8.20 31.13 4.25
C ALA A 87 8.20 32.46 3.46
N TRP A 88 7.68 32.45 2.22
CA TRP A 88 7.65 33.61 1.33
C TRP A 88 6.62 34.66 1.74
N PHE A 89 5.38 34.26 1.97
CA PHE A 89 4.30 35.19 2.34
C PHE A 89 4.26 35.48 3.84
N GLY A 90 5.06 34.77 4.64
CA GLY A 90 5.10 34.88 6.08
C GLY A 90 3.81 34.44 6.78
N LEU A 91 3.93 34.04 8.04
CA LEU A 91 2.79 34.01 8.97
C LEU A 91 2.55 35.45 9.47
N GLN A 92 2.37 36.43 8.58
CA GLN A 92 2.08 37.81 9.01
C GLN A 92 0.71 37.83 9.72
N GLY A 93 0.74 37.98 11.04
CA GLY A 93 -0.45 38.23 11.88
C GLY A 93 -1.23 37.02 12.39
N ARG A 94 -0.76 35.77 12.19
CA ARG A 94 -1.43 34.59 12.75
C ARG A 94 -1.07 34.41 14.22
N GLN A 95 -1.86 34.98 15.13
CA GLN A 95 -1.95 34.43 16.48
C GLN A 95 -2.45 32.99 16.35
N LEU A 96 -1.58 32.02 16.58
CA LEU A 96 -1.96 30.62 16.74
C LEU A 96 -2.99 30.58 17.88
N GLN A 97 -4.27 30.41 17.56
CA GLN A 97 -5.26 30.04 18.57
C GLN A 97 -4.98 28.59 18.98
N MET A 98 -4.03 28.43 19.90
CA MET A 98 -3.53 27.16 20.43
C MET A 98 -4.37 26.44 21.51
N PRO A 99 -5.52 26.91 22.05
CA PRO A 99 -6.08 26.26 23.25
C PRO A 99 -6.48 24.79 23.06
N ALA A 100 -7.13 24.44 21.94
CA ALA A 100 -7.54 23.07 21.65
C ALA A 100 -6.41 22.22 21.02
N LEU A 101 -5.45 22.89 20.37
CA LEU A 101 -4.33 22.26 19.68
C LEU A 101 -3.20 21.87 20.65
N ALA A 102 -3.06 22.52 21.80
CA ALA A 102 -1.98 22.27 22.76
C ALA A 102 -1.98 20.83 23.32
N LYS A 103 -3.15 20.27 23.66
CA LYS A 103 -3.24 18.87 24.16
C LYS A 103 -2.97 17.85 23.05
N GLY A 104 -3.47 18.10 21.84
CA GLY A 104 -3.17 17.27 20.67
C GLY A 104 -1.70 17.36 20.26
N LEU A 105 -1.08 18.53 20.41
CA LEU A 105 0.34 18.76 20.10
C LEU A 105 1.24 17.94 21.02
N VAL A 106 0.92 17.83 22.32
CA VAL A 106 1.68 16.96 23.25
C VAL A 106 1.61 15.51 22.79
N LEU A 107 0.43 14.99 22.42
CA LEU A 107 0.31 13.62 21.93
C LEU A 107 1.07 13.41 20.61
N VAL A 108 1.00 14.37 19.69
CA VAL A 108 1.77 14.34 18.42
C VAL A 108 3.28 14.36 18.71
N LEU A 109 3.75 15.19 19.64
CA LEU A 109 5.14 15.25 20.05
C LEU A 109 5.59 13.94 20.70
N VAL A 110 4.79 13.37 21.60
CA VAL A 110 5.08 12.06 22.22
C VAL A 110 5.16 10.97 21.16
N LEU A 111 4.21 10.94 20.21
CA LEU A 111 4.23 9.99 19.12
C LEU A 111 5.46 10.17 18.22
N LEU A 112 5.84 11.41 17.92
CA LEU A 112 7.04 11.73 17.14
C LEU A 112 8.31 11.30 17.84
N VAL A 113 8.46 11.63 19.12
CA VAL A 113 9.64 11.23 19.92
C VAL A 113 9.71 9.71 20.01
N SER A 114 8.59 9.04 20.30
CA SER A 114 8.51 7.57 20.32
C SER A 114 8.90 6.97 18.97
N GLY A 115 8.39 7.53 17.87
CA GLY A 115 8.71 7.10 16.51
C GLY A 115 10.18 7.32 16.14
N LEU A 116 10.78 8.46 16.52
CA LEU A 116 12.20 8.76 16.29
C LEU A 116 13.12 7.84 17.10
N VAL A 117 12.77 7.56 18.36
CA VAL A 117 13.50 6.57 19.18
C VAL A 117 13.39 5.19 18.55
N SER A 118 12.20 4.80 18.08
CA SER A 118 11.99 3.52 17.41
C SER A 118 12.75 3.41 16.08
N LEU A 119 12.81 4.50 15.30
CA LEU A 119 13.60 4.57 14.08
C LEU A 119 15.09 4.44 14.36
N TRP A 120 15.62 5.17 15.35
CA TRP A 120 17.02 5.05 15.78
C TRP A 120 17.32 3.61 16.17
N ARG A 121 16.55 3.01 17.09
CA ARG A 121 16.74 1.60 17.48
C ARG A 121 16.73 0.66 16.27
N GLY A 122 15.85 0.93 15.30
CA GLY A 122 15.78 0.14 14.07
C GLY A 122 17.01 0.27 13.18
N LEU A 123 17.62 1.45 13.09
CA LEU A 123 18.87 1.65 12.35
C LEU A 123 20.08 1.05 13.10
N GLU A 124 20.09 1.17 14.43
CA GLU A 124 21.13 0.60 15.28
C GLU A 124 21.17 -0.94 15.20
N ASP A 125 20.00 -1.60 15.19
CA ASP A 125 19.87 -3.06 15.05
C ASP A 125 20.55 -3.63 13.79
N VAL A 126 20.64 -2.83 12.71
CA VAL A 126 21.26 -3.24 11.43
C VAL A 126 22.72 -2.76 11.30
N GLY A 127 23.24 -2.03 12.29
CA GLY A 127 24.58 -1.45 12.23
C GLY A 127 24.66 -0.12 11.49
N GLY A 128 23.54 0.59 11.32
CA GLY A 128 23.46 1.95 10.77
C GLY A 128 22.68 2.06 9.46
N LEU A 129 22.65 3.28 8.92
CA LEU A 129 21.99 3.57 7.66
C LEU A 129 22.87 3.12 6.48
N ALA A 130 22.37 2.19 5.68
CA ALA A 130 22.94 1.82 4.39
C ALA A 130 21.94 2.17 3.28
N LEU A 131 22.36 3.04 2.35
CA LEU A 131 21.52 3.42 1.21
C LEU A 131 21.57 2.34 0.13
N ASP A 132 20.42 1.81 -0.22
CA ASP A 132 20.23 0.87 -1.33
C ASP A 132 18.87 1.14 -1.99
N TRP A 133 18.89 1.40 -3.30
CA TRP A 133 17.71 1.70 -4.11
C TRP A 133 16.70 0.55 -4.15
N PHE A 134 17.17 -0.69 -3.92
CA PHE A 134 16.36 -1.90 -3.99
C PHE A 134 16.38 -2.67 -2.66
N ALA A 135 16.55 -1.95 -1.55
CA ALA A 135 16.46 -2.51 -0.20
C ALA A 135 15.11 -3.20 0.04
N GLY A 136 15.15 -4.38 0.67
CA GLY A 136 13.98 -5.18 1.03
C GLY A 136 13.59 -5.06 2.50
N TYR A 137 12.64 -5.90 2.92
CA TYR A 137 12.08 -5.92 4.28
C TYR A 137 13.08 -6.32 5.38
N GLY A 138 14.20 -6.95 5.01
CA GLY A 138 15.27 -7.34 5.92
C GLY A 138 16.28 -6.22 6.21
N ASP A 139 16.36 -5.22 5.34
CA ASP A 139 17.46 -4.26 5.30
C ASP A 139 17.21 -3.02 6.20
N ALA A 140 18.26 -2.21 6.40
CA ALA A 140 18.22 -1.01 7.24
C ALA A 140 17.13 -0.02 6.82
N LEU A 141 16.92 0.12 5.51
CA LEU A 141 15.95 1.06 4.95
C LEU A 141 14.49 0.66 5.18
N ASN A 142 14.19 -0.59 5.56
CA ASN A 142 12.83 -0.93 5.97
C ASN A 142 12.39 -0.16 7.23
N SER A 143 13.35 0.20 8.11
CA SER A 143 13.08 1.07 9.26
C SER A 143 12.62 2.46 8.81
N TRP A 144 13.27 3.01 7.76
CA TRP A 144 12.86 4.27 7.13
C TRP A 144 11.51 4.17 6.43
N ARG A 145 11.27 3.08 5.67
CA ARG A 145 10.00 2.82 4.98
C ARG A 145 8.80 2.94 5.92
N VAL A 146 8.91 2.38 7.12
CA VAL A 146 7.81 2.42 8.10
C VAL A 146 7.73 3.79 8.80
N ALA A 147 8.86 4.47 9.03
CA ALA A 147 8.90 5.74 9.76
C ALA A 147 8.45 6.96 8.94
N LYS A 148 8.63 6.94 7.61
CA LYS A 148 8.40 8.11 6.74
C LYS A 148 6.98 8.67 6.85
N SER A 149 5.97 7.82 7.02
CA SER A 149 4.56 8.23 7.10
C SER A 149 4.27 9.10 8.34
N LEU A 150 4.88 8.78 9.48
CA LEU A 150 4.77 9.57 10.70
C LEU A 150 5.43 10.94 10.53
N LEU A 151 6.60 11.00 9.87
CA LEU A 151 7.29 12.24 9.58
C LEU A 151 6.48 13.14 8.63
N TYR A 152 5.91 12.56 7.57
CA TYR A 152 5.02 13.29 6.67
C TYR A 152 3.78 13.83 7.38
N ALA A 153 3.12 13.00 8.21
CA ALA A 153 1.95 13.43 8.97
C ALA A 153 2.28 14.60 9.90
N ALA A 154 3.42 14.55 10.59
CA ALA A 154 3.88 15.64 11.45
C ALA A 154 4.17 16.94 10.70
N LEU A 155 4.79 16.86 9.52
CA LEU A 155 5.03 18.02 8.65
C LEU A 155 3.74 18.59 8.07
N CYS A 156 2.66 17.81 7.97
CA CYS A 156 1.35 18.33 7.58
C CYS A 156 0.65 19.13 8.69
N VAL A 157 0.89 18.84 9.97
CA VAL A 157 0.13 19.44 11.09
C VAL A 157 0.12 20.97 11.05
N PRO A 158 1.26 21.68 10.85
CA PRO A 158 1.26 23.14 10.77
C PRO A 158 0.48 23.69 9.56
N LEU A 159 0.41 22.92 8.47
CA LEU A 159 -0.26 23.32 7.22
C LEU A 159 -1.79 23.24 7.31
N LEU A 160 -2.31 22.43 8.24
CA LEU A 160 -3.73 22.22 8.46
C LEU A 160 -4.40 23.35 9.26
N GLN A 161 -3.63 24.30 9.78
CA GLN A 161 -4.17 25.46 10.52
C GLN A 161 -5.13 26.28 9.65
N ALA A 162 -6.26 26.69 10.20
CA ALA A 162 -7.28 27.51 9.53
C ALA A 162 -7.50 28.81 10.29
N THR A 163 -7.70 29.92 9.57
CA THR A 163 -7.91 31.26 10.18
C THR A 163 -9.39 31.56 10.43
N SER A 164 -10.29 30.79 9.82
CA SER A 164 -11.73 30.93 9.99
C SER A 164 -12.42 29.57 9.97
N ALA A 165 -13.62 29.50 10.55
CA ALA A 165 -14.46 28.31 10.49
C ALA A 165 -14.82 27.91 9.04
N LEU A 166 -15.02 28.89 8.15
CA LEU A 166 -15.32 28.63 6.74
C LEU A 166 -14.12 27.99 6.02
N GLU A 167 -12.90 28.46 6.29
CA GLU A 167 -11.68 27.85 5.75
C GLU A 167 -11.52 26.42 6.26
N LEU A 168 -11.78 26.19 7.56
CA LEU A 168 -11.70 24.85 8.16
C LEU A 168 -12.66 23.88 7.46
N VAL A 169 -13.93 24.27 7.28
CA VAL A 169 -14.93 23.43 6.58
C VAL A 169 -14.50 23.16 5.15
N ARG A 170 -13.95 24.16 4.44
CA ARG A 170 -13.43 23.97 3.07
C ARG A 170 -12.28 22.97 3.03
N LYS A 171 -11.30 23.09 3.94
CA LYS A 171 -10.15 22.17 4.02
C LYS A 171 -10.60 20.74 4.33
N GLN A 172 -11.50 20.56 5.30
CA GLN A 172 -12.09 19.27 5.63
C GLN A 172 -12.85 18.66 4.44
N THR A 173 -13.60 19.48 3.71
CA THR A 173 -14.34 19.03 2.52
C THR A 173 -13.39 18.60 1.40
N LEU A 174 -12.34 19.38 1.13
CA LEU A 174 -11.31 19.01 0.13
C LEU A 174 -10.63 17.69 0.48
N PHE A 175 -10.26 17.51 1.75
CA PHE A 175 -9.69 16.26 2.25
C PHE A 175 -10.64 15.08 2.07
N ALA A 176 -11.89 15.24 2.52
CA ALA A 176 -12.89 14.18 2.40
C ALA A 176 -13.18 13.80 0.93
N VAL A 177 -13.30 14.79 0.04
CA VAL A 177 -13.44 14.55 -1.40
C VAL A 177 -12.21 13.85 -1.98
N GLY A 178 -11.01 14.17 -1.50
CA GLY A 178 -9.77 13.50 -1.90
C GLY A 178 -9.74 12.03 -1.51
N VAL A 179 -10.10 11.73 -0.26
CA VAL A 179 -10.26 10.35 0.22
C VAL A 179 -11.28 9.57 -0.62
N LEU A 180 -12.44 10.18 -0.92
CA LEU A 180 -13.46 9.56 -1.78
C LEU A 180 -13.00 9.36 -3.22
N SER A 181 -12.20 10.29 -3.75
CA SER A 181 -11.62 10.16 -5.10
C SER A 181 -10.64 8.99 -5.17
N GLY A 182 -9.79 8.83 -4.15
CA GLY A 182 -8.89 7.68 -4.03
C GLY A 182 -9.66 6.37 -3.89
N LEU A 183 -10.70 6.34 -3.05
CA LEU A 183 -11.58 5.18 -2.91
C LEU A 183 -12.27 4.82 -4.22
N ALA A 184 -12.74 5.80 -5.00
CA ALA A 184 -13.33 5.56 -6.31
C ALA A 184 -12.35 4.84 -7.25
N VAL A 185 -11.09 5.28 -7.30
CA VAL A 185 -10.05 4.59 -8.08
C VAL A 185 -9.84 3.15 -7.59
N VAL A 186 -9.78 2.94 -6.27
CA VAL A 186 -9.60 1.61 -5.67
C VAL A 186 -10.75 0.67 -6.04
N VAL A 187 -12.01 1.08 -5.83
CA VAL A 187 -13.14 0.18 -6.07
C VAL A 187 -13.33 -0.12 -7.56
N LEU A 188 -13.02 0.84 -8.44
CA LEU A 188 -13.01 0.60 -9.89
C LEU A 188 -11.90 -0.39 -10.27
N SER A 189 -10.72 -0.28 -9.64
CA SER A 189 -9.62 -1.23 -9.84
C SER A 189 -9.97 -2.62 -9.34
N VAL A 190 -10.71 -2.73 -8.22
CA VAL A 190 -11.24 -4.01 -7.71
C VAL A 190 -12.20 -4.64 -8.72
N VAL A 191 -13.15 -3.88 -9.26
CA VAL A 191 -14.10 -4.41 -10.25
C VAL A 191 -13.36 -4.85 -11.52
N TRP A 192 -12.40 -4.06 -12.00
CA TRP A 192 -11.57 -4.40 -13.15
C TRP A 192 -10.76 -5.69 -12.92
N GLU A 193 -10.04 -5.79 -11.80
CA GLU A 193 -9.24 -6.97 -11.44
C GLU A 193 -10.12 -8.22 -11.36
N ARG A 194 -11.26 -8.11 -10.67
CA ARG A 194 -12.17 -9.25 -10.56
C ARG A 194 -12.78 -9.63 -11.89
N ALA A 195 -13.16 -8.67 -12.74
CA ALA A 195 -13.64 -8.96 -14.07
C ALA A 195 -12.61 -9.73 -14.91
N ALA A 196 -11.32 -9.38 -14.80
CA ALA A 196 -10.25 -10.03 -15.55
C ALA A 196 -9.86 -11.43 -15.03
N PHE A 197 -9.83 -11.64 -13.70
CA PHE A 197 -9.23 -12.84 -13.13
C PHE A 197 -10.18 -13.82 -12.45
N ALA A 198 -11.27 -13.34 -11.83
CA ALA A 198 -12.14 -14.17 -10.99
C ALA A 198 -13.58 -14.26 -11.48
N GLY A 199 -14.06 -13.27 -12.24
CA GLY A 199 -15.48 -12.99 -12.44
C GLY A 199 -16.04 -12.02 -11.39
N VAL A 200 -16.87 -11.07 -11.85
CA VAL A 200 -17.49 -10.06 -10.96
C VAL A 200 -18.50 -10.70 -9.99
N SER A 201 -19.24 -11.72 -10.43
CA SER A 201 -20.26 -12.41 -9.63
C SER A 201 -19.86 -13.82 -9.18
N ASP A 202 -18.65 -14.28 -9.48
CA ASP A 202 -18.17 -15.58 -9.04
C ASP A 202 -17.40 -15.47 -7.71
N PHE A 203 -18.03 -15.94 -6.65
CA PHE A 203 -17.47 -15.95 -5.29
C PHE A 203 -16.96 -17.33 -4.86
N SER A 204 -16.95 -18.31 -5.78
CA SER A 204 -16.52 -19.68 -5.50
C SER A 204 -15.00 -19.87 -5.62
N VAL A 205 -14.35 -19.06 -6.46
CA VAL A 205 -12.90 -19.15 -6.72
C VAL A 205 -12.09 -18.59 -5.54
N HIS A 206 -10.99 -19.27 -5.21
CA HIS A 206 -10.01 -18.86 -4.20
C HIS A 206 -9.14 -17.66 -4.66
N TYR A 207 -9.77 -16.52 -4.94
CA TYR A 207 -9.09 -15.32 -5.41
C TYR A 207 -9.28 -14.15 -4.44
N ARG A 208 -8.21 -13.76 -3.74
CA ARG A 208 -8.17 -12.56 -2.91
C ARG A 208 -7.83 -11.33 -3.75
N THR A 209 -8.75 -10.39 -3.82
CA THR A 209 -8.56 -9.12 -4.53
C THR A 209 -7.52 -8.23 -3.83
N VAL A 210 -6.65 -7.57 -4.59
CA VAL A 210 -5.60 -6.69 -4.06
C VAL A 210 -5.65 -5.24 -4.57
N ALA A 211 -6.40 -4.98 -5.63
CA ALA A 211 -6.46 -3.70 -6.34
C ALA A 211 -5.06 -3.19 -6.69
N LEU A 212 -4.75 -1.93 -6.37
CA LEU A 212 -3.45 -1.30 -6.65
C LEU A 212 -2.49 -1.37 -5.44
N PHE A 213 -2.76 -2.23 -4.46
CA PHE A 213 -1.96 -2.37 -3.24
C PHE A 213 -0.88 -3.44 -3.40
N TRP A 214 0.21 -3.10 -4.08
CA TRP A 214 1.31 -4.01 -4.38
C TRP A 214 2.05 -4.55 -3.15
N GLU A 215 2.00 -3.84 -2.01
CA GLU A 215 2.51 -4.34 -0.73
C GLU A 215 1.82 -5.64 -0.27
N MET A 216 0.66 -5.97 -0.83
CA MET A 216 -0.02 -7.24 -0.54
C MET A 216 0.71 -8.47 -1.08
N HIS A 217 1.81 -8.33 -1.86
CA HIS A 217 2.62 -9.45 -2.33
C HIS A 217 3.21 -10.31 -1.20
N VAL A 218 3.43 -9.74 -0.01
CA VAL A 218 3.84 -10.50 1.20
C VAL A 218 2.65 -11.03 2.01
N GLY A 219 1.44 -11.02 1.46
CA GLY A 219 0.21 -11.46 2.13
C GLY A 219 -0.40 -10.45 3.10
N GLY A 220 -0.05 -9.16 2.97
CA GLY A 220 -0.51 -8.08 3.84
C GLY A 220 -2.02 -7.79 3.80
N ALA A 221 -2.42 -6.72 4.50
CA ALA A 221 -3.80 -6.25 4.64
C ALA A 221 -3.91 -4.74 4.36
N ALA A 222 -3.18 -4.24 3.36
CA ALA A 222 -3.15 -2.81 3.05
C ALA A 222 -4.49 -2.31 2.47
N LEU A 223 -5.05 -3.03 1.48
CA LEU A 223 -6.39 -2.76 0.93
C LEU A 223 -7.46 -2.80 2.03
N ASP A 224 -7.44 -3.86 2.84
CA ASP A 224 -8.29 -4.07 4.01
C ASP A 224 -8.35 -2.82 4.92
N VAL A 225 -7.18 -2.32 5.33
CA VAL A 225 -7.06 -1.14 6.19
C VAL A 225 -7.53 0.13 5.46
N TYR A 226 -7.20 0.30 4.18
CA TYR A 226 -7.63 1.45 3.41
C TYR A 226 -9.17 1.52 3.29
N LEU A 227 -9.83 0.40 2.99
CA LEU A 227 -11.29 0.32 2.94
C LEU A 227 -11.93 0.67 4.30
N ALA A 228 -11.39 0.14 5.40
CA ALA A 228 -11.87 0.46 6.74
C ALA A 228 -11.73 1.95 7.09
N LEU A 229 -10.60 2.58 6.74
CA LEU A 229 -10.35 4.00 7.01
C LEU A 229 -11.19 4.93 6.12
N THR A 230 -11.54 4.50 4.91
CA THR A 230 -12.29 5.32 3.94
C THR A 230 -13.81 5.13 4.05
N ALA A 231 -14.31 4.02 4.59
CA ALA A 231 -15.74 3.75 4.73
C ALA A 231 -16.54 4.86 5.46
N PRO A 232 -16.06 5.47 6.57
CA PRO A 232 -16.75 6.59 7.21
C PRO A 232 -16.91 7.82 6.31
N PHE A 233 -16.01 8.04 5.35
CA PHE A 233 -16.12 9.15 4.39
C PHE A 233 -17.25 8.93 3.39
N VAL A 234 -17.57 7.68 3.05
CA VAL A 234 -18.74 7.35 2.22
C VAL A 234 -20.03 7.70 2.96
N VAL A 235 -20.12 7.36 4.25
CA VAL A 235 -21.25 7.75 5.10
C VAL A 235 -21.36 9.28 5.19
N TRP A 236 -20.24 9.98 5.34
CA TRP A 236 -20.20 11.44 5.30
C TRP A 236 -20.71 12.00 3.95
N ALA A 237 -20.31 11.40 2.82
CA ALA A 237 -20.76 11.82 1.49
C ALA A 237 -22.27 11.66 1.33
N LEU A 238 -22.82 10.51 1.74
CA LEU A 238 -24.26 10.24 1.75
C LEU A 238 -25.02 11.22 2.66
N ALA A 239 -24.51 11.46 3.86
CA ALA A 239 -25.14 12.33 4.85
C ALA A 239 -25.12 13.81 4.45
N THR A 240 -24.09 14.26 3.74
CA THR A 240 -23.90 15.66 3.33
C THR A 240 -24.36 15.96 1.89
N ALA A 241 -24.73 14.94 1.12
CA ALA A 241 -25.14 15.06 -0.27
C ALA A 241 -26.28 16.06 -0.44
N ARG A 242 -26.05 17.17 -1.17
CA ARG A 242 -27.02 18.26 -1.32
C ARG A 242 -28.09 18.00 -2.39
N ASN A 243 -27.77 17.22 -3.42
CA ASN A 243 -28.65 16.92 -4.54
C ASN A 243 -28.70 15.39 -4.80
N ARG A 244 -29.62 14.97 -5.67
CA ARG A 244 -29.85 13.55 -5.99
C ARG A 244 -28.65 12.89 -6.66
N MET A 245 -27.93 13.62 -7.52
CA MET A 245 -26.79 13.07 -8.26
C MET A 245 -25.60 12.80 -7.34
N VAL A 246 -25.26 13.72 -6.43
CA VAL A 246 -24.19 13.52 -5.44
C VAL A 246 -24.54 12.37 -4.50
N TRP A 247 -25.81 12.25 -4.09
CA TRP A 247 -26.26 11.13 -3.27
C TRP A 247 -26.16 9.80 -4.05
N LEU A 248 -26.60 9.78 -5.32
CA LEU A 248 -26.52 8.58 -6.17
C LEU A 248 -25.07 8.13 -6.38
N LEU A 249 -24.15 9.06 -6.68
CA LEU A 249 -22.74 8.76 -6.81
C LEU A 249 -22.14 8.20 -5.52
N ALA A 250 -22.50 8.79 -4.36
CA ALA A 250 -22.08 8.28 -3.06
C ALA A 250 -22.70 6.89 -2.74
N ALA A 251 -23.94 6.63 -3.17
CA ALA A 251 -24.61 5.35 -3.01
C ALA A 251 -23.97 4.26 -3.86
N VAL A 252 -23.65 4.56 -5.14
CA VAL A 252 -22.88 3.65 -6.01
C VAL A 252 -21.51 3.37 -5.40
N LEU A 253 -20.82 4.40 -4.92
CA LEU A 253 -19.53 4.22 -4.25
C LEU A 253 -19.65 3.36 -2.98
N ALA A 254 -20.75 3.46 -2.23
CA ALA A 254 -21.01 2.62 -1.07
C ALA A 254 -21.16 1.15 -1.44
N VAL A 255 -21.95 0.84 -2.47
CA VAL A 255 -22.10 -0.53 -3.00
C VAL A 255 -20.75 -1.07 -3.45
N LEU A 256 -20.02 -0.31 -4.28
CA LEU A 256 -18.70 -0.75 -4.76
C LEU A 256 -17.66 -0.91 -3.64
N ALA A 257 -17.72 -0.08 -2.58
CA ALA A 257 -16.84 -0.22 -1.43
C ALA A 257 -17.18 -1.46 -0.58
N VAL A 258 -18.46 -1.79 -0.42
CA VAL A 258 -18.90 -3.01 0.26
C VAL A 258 -18.53 -4.24 -0.57
N TYR A 259 -18.77 -4.24 -1.87
CA TYR A 259 -18.27 -5.25 -2.82
C TYR A 259 -16.76 -5.48 -2.65
N ALA A 260 -15.97 -4.39 -2.66
CA ALA A 260 -14.53 -4.47 -2.48
C ALA A 260 -14.14 -5.08 -1.14
N GLY A 261 -14.78 -4.65 -0.05
CA GLY A 261 -14.59 -5.22 1.28
C GLY A 261 -14.88 -6.72 1.32
N LEU A 262 -16.03 -7.14 0.79
CA LEU A 262 -16.48 -8.54 0.75
C LEU A 262 -15.52 -9.43 -0.03
N THR A 263 -15.09 -8.98 -1.21
CA THR A 263 -14.22 -9.72 -2.13
C THR A 263 -12.74 -9.72 -1.75
N THR A 264 -12.37 -9.08 -0.62
CA THR A 264 -11.05 -9.26 -0.01
C THR A 264 -10.89 -10.62 0.68
N PHE A 265 -11.95 -11.40 0.90
CA PHE A 265 -11.76 -12.68 1.58
C PHE A 265 -11.47 -12.55 3.09
N SER A 266 -11.52 -11.32 3.65
CA SER A 266 -10.89 -10.98 4.94
C SER A 266 -11.91 -10.73 6.04
N ARG A 267 -12.01 -11.70 6.97
CA ARG A 267 -12.91 -11.61 8.14
C ARG A 267 -12.68 -10.34 8.98
N GLY A 268 -11.42 -9.91 9.09
CA GLY A 268 -11.07 -8.70 9.84
C GLY A 268 -11.65 -7.43 9.22
N VAL A 269 -11.72 -7.35 7.89
CA VAL A 269 -12.27 -6.20 7.16
C VAL A 269 -13.75 -6.02 7.42
N TYR A 270 -14.51 -7.12 7.45
CA TYR A 270 -15.96 -7.06 7.65
C TYR A 270 -16.30 -6.36 8.96
N LEU A 271 -15.58 -6.71 10.04
CA LEU A 271 -15.72 -6.05 11.34
C LEU A 271 -15.16 -4.62 11.34
N ALA A 272 -13.98 -4.43 10.73
CA ALA A 272 -13.31 -3.13 10.70
C ALA A 272 -14.08 -2.06 9.90
N MET A 273 -14.85 -2.45 8.88
CA MET A 273 -15.76 -1.57 8.15
C MET A 273 -17.12 -1.47 8.85
N GLY A 274 -17.70 -2.61 9.22
CA GLY A 274 -19.06 -2.69 9.75
C GLY A 274 -19.25 -1.98 11.09
N LEU A 275 -18.34 -2.18 12.06
CA LEU A 275 -18.47 -1.62 13.40
C LEU A 275 -18.39 -0.07 13.40
N PRO A 276 -17.38 0.59 12.80
CA PRO A 276 -17.33 2.05 12.79
C PRO A 276 -18.51 2.68 12.03
N VAL A 277 -18.93 2.08 10.91
CA VAL A 277 -20.09 2.55 10.15
C VAL A 277 -21.38 2.40 10.96
N ALA A 278 -21.57 1.28 11.67
CA ALA A 278 -22.73 1.08 12.53
C ALA A 278 -22.77 2.09 13.70
N VAL A 279 -21.64 2.32 14.37
CA VAL A 279 -21.53 3.32 15.45
C VAL A 279 -21.82 4.72 14.92
N LEU A 280 -21.26 5.08 13.76
CA LEU A 280 -21.51 6.37 13.12
C LEU A 280 -22.98 6.54 12.73
N ALA A 281 -23.59 5.51 12.13
CA ALA A 281 -25.00 5.50 11.75
C ALA A 281 -25.91 5.66 12.98
N LEU A 282 -25.65 4.93 14.07
CA LEU A 282 -26.38 5.06 15.33
C LEU A 282 -26.26 6.47 15.93
N TRP A 283 -25.07 7.06 15.87
CA TRP A 283 -24.83 8.41 16.37
C TRP A 283 -25.58 9.46 15.54
N LEU A 284 -25.53 9.38 14.21
CA LEU A 284 -26.27 10.26 13.30
C LEU A 284 -27.78 10.11 13.46
N TRP A 285 -28.27 8.88 13.66
CA TRP A 285 -29.68 8.60 13.93
C TRP A 285 -30.15 9.27 15.23
N ARG A 286 -29.36 9.15 16.32
CA ARG A 286 -29.66 9.83 17.59
C ARG A 286 -29.69 11.35 17.43
N GLN A 287 -28.78 11.95 16.67
CA GLN A 287 -28.78 13.40 16.44
C GLN A 287 -29.97 13.90 15.61
N LYS A 288 -30.39 13.13 14.59
CA LYS A 288 -31.58 13.45 13.79
C LYS A 288 -32.86 13.42 14.62
N ASN A 289 -33.02 12.43 15.49
CA ASN A 289 -34.19 12.34 16.37
C ASN A 289 -34.32 13.52 17.35
N VAL A 290 -33.21 14.20 17.67
CA VAL A 290 -33.22 15.40 18.53
C VAL A 290 -33.58 16.67 17.73
N ARG A 291 -33.38 16.67 16.41
CA ARG A 291 -33.51 17.86 15.55
C ARG A 291 -34.68 17.69 14.59
N ASN A 292 -35.89 17.71 15.15
CA ASN A 292 -37.15 17.56 14.44
C ASN A 292 -37.41 18.78 13.53
N SER A 293 -37.14 18.64 12.23
CA SER A 293 -37.69 19.53 11.22
C SER A 293 -37.74 18.80 9.88
N ALA A 294 -38.89 18.19 9.59
CA ALA A 294 -39.11 17.45 8.35
C ALA A 294 -39.45 18.42 7.20
N SER A 295 -38.52 18.57 6.26
CA SER A 295 -38.72 19.27 4.99
C SER A 295 -38.83 18.26 3.85
N GLU A 296 -39.56 18.59 2.77
CA GLU A 296 -39.72 17.83 1.52
C GLU A 296 -38.39 17.26 0.93
N ARG A 297 -37.24 17.91 1.22
CA ARG A 297 -35.89 17.41 0.89
C ARG A 297 -35.55 16.06 1.54
N GLN A 298 -36.32 15.62 2.52
CA GLN A 298 -36.07 14.43 3.33
C GLN A 298 -36.74 13.18 2.76
N PHE A 299 -37.77 13.32 1.91
CA PHE A 299 -38.55 12.17 1.44
C PHE A 299 -37.83 11.31 0.40
N TRP A 300 -37.25 11.93 -0.64
CA TRP A 300 -36.47 11.18 -1.64
C TRP A 300 -35.20 10.57 -1.02
N ARG A 301 -34.58 11.24 -0.05
CA ARG A 301 -33.43 10.72 0.69
C ARG A 301 -33.83 9.51 1.53
N ALA A 302 -34.92 9.60 2.29
CA ALA A 302 -35.38 8.48 3.11
C ALA A 302 -35.71 7.24 2.25
N ARG A 303 -36.38 7.41 1.11
CA ARG A 303 -36.63 6.31 0.16
C ARG A 303 -35.33 5.76 -0.43
N GLY A 304 -34.42 6.64 -0.84
CA GLY A 304 -33.11 6.27 -1.36
C GLY A 304 -32.29 5.47 -0.34
N ASP A 305 -32.23 5.94 0.91
CA ASP A 305 -31.50 5.29 2.00
C ASP A 305 -32.05 3.88 2.28
N VAL A 306 -33.38 3.70 2.27
CA VAL A 306 -34.00 2.36 2.41
C VAL A 306 -33.62 1.45 1.25
N VAL A 307 -33.70 1.93 0.01
CA VAL A 307 -33.31 1.16 -1.17
C VAL A 307 -31.83 0.77 -1.11
N LEU A 308 -30.96 1.71 -0.75
CA LEU A 308 -29.53 1.45 -0.59
C LEU A 308 -29.28 0.38 0.48
N MET A 309 -29.95 0.46 1.64
CA MET A 309 -29.83 -0.57 2.68
C MET A 309 -30.26 -1.96 2.20
N ILE A 310 -31.34 -2.04 1.40
CA ILE A 310 -31.78 -3.31 0.79
C ILE A 310 -30.73 -3.83 -0.18
N VAL A 311 -30.19 -2.97 -1.06
CA VAL A 311 -29.15 -3.35 -2.03
C VAL A 311 -27.90 -3.88 -1.32
N LEU A 312 -27.43 -3.18 -0.29
CA LEU A 312 -26.27 -3.62 0.51
C LEU A 312 -26.55 -4.94 1.25
N ALA A 313 -27.77 -5.13 1.77
CA ALA A 313 -28.15 -6.39 2.41
C ALA A 313 -28.18 -7.55 1.40
N VAL A 314 -28.72 -7.33 0.21
CA VAL A 314 -28.74 -8.32 -0.88
C VAL A 314 -27.32 -8.65 -1.32
N GLU A 315 -26.43 -7.66 -1.45
CA GLU A 315 -25.03 -7.87 -1.80
C GLU A 315 -24.29 -8.73 -0.76
N VAL A 316 -24.44 -8.41 0.54
CA VAL A 316 -23.86 -9.22 1.62
C VAL A 316 -24.40 -10.65 1.59
N LEU A 317 -25.71 -10.82 1.40
CA LEU A 317 -26.33 -12.14 1.26
C LEU A 317 -25.83 -12.90 0.02
N ALA A 318 -25.66 -12.22 -1.10
CA ALA A 318 -25.17 -12.84 -2.34
C ALA A 318 -23.76 -13.40 -2.17
N VAL A 319 -22.86 -12.70 -1.47
CA VAL A 319 -21.51 -13.22 -1.18
C VAL A 319 -21.55 -14.35 -0.15
N LEU A 320 -22.42 -14.25 0.87
CA LEU A 320 -22.59 -15.30 1.89
C LEU A 320 -23.13 -16.62 1.33
N VAL A 321 -24.10 -16.56 0.43
CA VAL A 321 -24.78 -17.74 -0.11
C VAL A 321 -24.12 -18.22 -1.41
N GLY A 322 -23.57 -17.30 -2.21
CA GLY A 322 -23.05 -17.56 -3.55
C GLY A 322 -21.66 -18.20 -3.62
N GLY A 323 -20.98 -18.46 -2.50
CA GLY A 323 -19.62 -19.04 -2.51
C GLY A 323 -19.33 -19.95 -1.31
N SER A 324 -18.80 -21.15 -1.57
CA SER A 324 -18.30 -22.07 -0.54
C SER A 324 -17.08 -21.52 0.20
N PHE A 325 -16.28 -20.68 -0.47
CA PHE A 325 -15.01 -20.21 0.08
C PHE A 325 -15.17 -19.42 1.38
N MET A 326 -16.11 -18.48 1.45
CA MET A 326 -16.31 -17.69 2.67
C MET A 326 -16.83 -18.57 3.82
N ALA A 327 -17.73 -19.50 3.53
CA ALA A 327 -18.24 -20.46 4.50
C ALA A 327 -17.11 -21.37 5.03
N GLU A 328 -16.24 -21.87 4.16
CA GLU A 328 -15.05 -22.66 4.54
C GLU A 328 -14.07 -21.85 5.39
N ARG A 329 -13.83 -20.57 5.07
CA ARG A 329 -12.96 -19.70 5.88
C ARG A 329 -13.55 -19.40 7.26
N LEU A 330 -14.87 -19.28 7.37
CA LEU A 330 -15.55 -19.15 8.66
C LEU A 330 -15.45 -20.46 9.46
N ALA A 331 -15.61 -21.61 8.81
CA ALA A 331 -15.50 -22.92 9.44
C ALA A 331 -14.07 -23.26 9.93
N ARG A 332 -13.02 -22.80 9.24
CA ARG A 332 -11.61 -23.01 9.63
C ARG A 332 -11.08 -22.00 10.65
N SER A 333 -11.95 -21.26 11.34
CA SER A 333 -11.53 -20.17 12.23
C SER A 333 -10.64 -20.62 13.40
N ASP A 334 -10.86 -21.82 13.93
CA ASP A 334 -10.13 -22.32 15.10
C ASP A 334 -8.66 -22.66 14.79
N GLN A 335 -8.39 -23.31 13.66
CA GLN A 335 -7.02 -23.66 13.24
C GLN A 335 -6.17 -22.41 12.98
N ASP A 336 -6.78 -21.37 12.41
CA ASP A 336 -6.13 -20.07 12.17
C ASP A 336 -5.86 -19.29 13.46
N LEU A 337 -6.68 -19.46 14.50
CA LEU A 337 -6.42 -18.83 15.80
C LEU A 337 -5.17 -19.42 16.48
N THR A 338 -5.00 -20.74 16.42
CA THR A 338 -3.82 -21.41 17.01
C THR A 338 -2.53 -20.97 16.33
N SER A 339 -2.50 -20.94 14.98
CA SER A 339 -1.30 -20.51 14.24
C SER A 339 -0.97 -19.04 14.50
N ARG A 340 -1.97 -18.15 14.57
CA ARG A 340 -1.78 -16.73 14.91
C ARG A 340 -1.25 -16.56 16.32
N MET A 341 -1.80 -17.31 17.28
CA MET A 341 -1.33 -17.24 18.67
C MET A 341 0.12 -17.72 18.79
N ALA A 342 0.49 -18.79 18.07
CA ALA A 342 1.88 -19.23 17.98
C ALA A 342 2.77 -18.14 17.36
N HIS A 343 2.35 -17.56 16.24
CA HIS A 343 3.07 -16.47 15.59
C HIS A 343 3.28 -15.26 16.51
N TRP A 344 2.24 -14.82 17.23
CA TRP A 344 2.32 -13.72 18.20
C TRP A 344 3.23 -14.06 19.39
N ARG A 345 3.13 -15.29 19.92
CA ARG A 345 4.04 -15.75 20.99
C ARG A 345 5.50 -15.73 20.54
N SER A 346 5.80 -16.20 19.34
CA SER A 346 7.15 -16.12 18.78
C SER A 346 7.61 -14.67 18.60
N GLY A 347 6.72 -13.78 18.14
CA GLY A 347 7.02 -12.35 18.01
C GLY A 347 7.31 -11.65 19.34
N VAL A 348 6.52 -11.93 20.38
CA VAL A 348 6.77 -11.44 21.75
C VAL A 348 8.06 -12.05 22.32
N GLY A 349 8.32 -13.32 22.00
CA GLY A 349 9.55 -14.03 22.37
C GLY A 349 10.84 -13.42 21.81
N LEU A 350 10.76 -12.49 20.85
CA LEU A 350 11.92 -11.73 20.38
C LEU A 350 12.39 -10.69 21.42
N LEU A 351 11.51 -10.24 22.33
CA LEU A 351 11.81 -9.17 23.30
C LEU A 351 12.67 -9.71 24.46
N ASN A 352 13.99 -9.63 24.31
CA ASN A 352 14.96 -10.30 25.19
C ASN A 352 15.51 -9.39 26.31
N SER A 353 15.25 -8.08 26.26
CA SER A 353 15.76 -7.11 27.23
C SER A 353 14.66 -6.19 27.77
N PRO A 354 14.84 -5.57 28.96
CA PRO A 354 13.88 -4.58 29.47
C PRO A 354 13.67 -3.40 28.50
N ALA A 355 14.71 -3.02 27.77
CA ALA A 355 14.62 -2.00 26.73
C ALA A 355 13.74 -2.44 25.55
N ASP A 356 13.79 -3.71 25.16
CA ASP A 356 12.91 -4.27 24.12
C ASP A 356 11.45 -4.26 24.57
N TRP A 357 11.17 -4.58 25.83
CA TRP A 357 9.82 -4.53 26.39
C TRP A 357 9.27 -3.10 26.46
N LEU A 358 10.11 -2.11 26.75
CA LEU A 358 9.69 -0.72 26.87
C LEU A 358 9.59 0.00 25.52
N LEU A 359 10.55 -0.23 24.61
CA LEU A 359 10.75 0.55 23.38
C LEU A 359 10.55 -0.27 22.10
N GLY A 360 10.42 -1.59 22.21
CA GLY A 360 10.40 -2.52 21.08
C GLY A 360 11.78 -2.76 20.46
N LYS A 361 11.81 -3.57 19.41
CA LYS A 361 13.00 -3.87 18.58
C LYS A 361 13.40 -2.76 17.60
N GLY A 362 12.69 -1.64 17.61
CA GLY A 362 12.81 -0.61 16.60
C GLY A 362 11.90 -0.84 15.41
N MET A 363 11.58 0.26 14.73
CA MET A 363 10.58 0.30 13.68
C MET A 363 11.03 -0.51 12.46
N GLY A 364 10.14 -1.31 11.87
CA GLY A 364 10.46 -2.10 10.67
C GLY A 364 11.40 -3.30 10.91
N ARG A 365 11.78 -3.60 12.16
CA ARG A 365 12.74 -4.68 12.47
C ARG A 365 12.15 -6.05 12.72
N LEU A 366 10.82 -6.14 12.84
CA LEU A 366 10.14 -7.42 13.07
C LEU A 366 10.46 -8.46 11.98
N PRO A 367 10.34 -8.19 10.66
CA PRO A 367 10.59 -9.22 9.64
C PRO A 367 12.01 -9.81 9.71
N ALA A 368 13.03 -8.95 9.83
CA ALA A 368 14.42 -9.38 9.90
C ALA A 368 14.73 -10.18 11.18
N ASN A 369 14.25 -9.71 12.34
CA ASN A 369 14.47 -10.40 13.61
C ASN A 369 13.72 -11.73 13.67
N TYR A 370 12.48 -11.76 13.16
CA TYR A 370 11.67 -12.97 13.10
C TYR A 370 12.34 -14.03 12.22
N ALA A 371 12.75 -13.65 11.00
CA ALA A 371 13.44 -14.54 10.07
C ALA A 371 14.79 -15.04 10.58
N ALA A 372 15.45 -14.30 11.48
CA ALA A 372 16.74 -14.68 12.05
C ALA A 372 16.63 -15.57 13.29
N GLN A 373 15.58 -15.44 14.10
CA GLN A 373 15.50 -16.02 15.44
C GLN A 373 14.38 -17.05 15.60
N VAL A 374 13.33 -17.00 14.79
CA VAL A 374 12.19 -17.93 14.91
C VAL A 374 12.42 -19.13 13.98
N PRO A 375 12.44 -20.37 14.52
CA PRO A 375 12.54 -21.57 13.70
C PRO A 375 11.45 -21.60 12.63
N GLU A 376 11.81 -21.95 11.40
CA GLU A 376 10.92 -21.98 10.22
C GLU A 376 10.24 -20.64 9.88
N GLY A 377 10.58 -19.55 10.56
CA GLY A 377 10.06 -18.20 10.33
C GLY A 377 10.85 -17.39 9.29
N GLU A 378 11.76 -18.04 8.57
CA GLU A 378 12.66 -17.41 7.61
C GLU A 378 11.95 -16.95 6.32
N PHE A 379 12.57 -16.02 5.60
CA PHE A 379 12.08 -15.63 4.27
C PHE A 379 12.23 -16.79 3.29
N SER A 380 11.31 -16.89 2.31
CA SER A 380 11.39 -17.86 1.21
C SER A 380 12.63 -17.68 0.32
N GLY A 381 13.30 -16.54 0.41
CA GLY A 381 14.54 -16.26 -0.26
C GLY A 381 15.00 -14.82 -0.07
N ALA A 382 16.07 -14.46 -0.77
CA ALA A 382 16.62 -13.12 -0.78
C ALA A 382 17.13 -12.74 -2.17
N VAL A 383 17.00 -11.46 -2.49
CA VAL A 383 17.55 -10.84 -3.69
C VAL A 383 18.54 -9.76 -3.29
N ARG A 384 19.67 -9.68 -4.00
CA ARG A 384 20.60 -8.55 -3.89
C ARG A 384 21.09 -8.14 -5.26
N TRP A 385 20.93 -6.86 -5.58
CA TRP A 385 21.54 -6.29 -6.76
C TRP A 385 23.02 -6.00 -6.50
N GLN A 386 23.87 -6.32 -7.47
CA GLN A 386 25.30 -6.05 -7.43
C GLN A 386 25.75 -5.37 -8.71
N GLN A 387 26.67 -4.41 -8.56
CA GLN A 387 27.26 -3.72 -9.70
C GLN A 387 28.20 -4.66 -10.48
N GLY A 388 28.25 -4.49 -11.80
CA GLY A 388 28.80 -5.48 -12.74
C GLY A 388 30.23 -5.96 -12.43
N GLU A 389 30.49 -7.24 -12.74
CA GLU A 389 31.78 -7.91 -12.59
C GLU A 389 32.61 -7.80 -13.89
N LYS A 390 33.94 -7.85 -13.82
CA LYS A 390 34.82 -7.91 -15.01
C LYS A 390 34.49 -9.17 -15.82
N GLY A 391 34.00 -9.01 -17.05
CA GLY A 391 33.67 -10.11 -17.98
C GLY A 391 32.20 -10.16 -18.43
N LEU A 392 31.31 -9.47 -17.73
CA LEU A 392 29.97 -9.12 -18.24
C LEU A 392 30.07 -7.86 -19.11
N ARG A 393 29.08 -7.62 -20.00
CA ARG A 393 29.00 -6.33 -20.71
C ARG A 393 29.02 -5.23 -19.64
N ARG A 394 30.02 -4.34 -19.73
CA ARG A 394 30.51 -3.41 -18.68
C ARG A 394 29.47 -2.44 -18.07
N LYS A 395 28.21 -2.53 -18.48
CA LYS A 395 27.07 -1.71 -18.02
C LYS A 395 25.98 -2.51 -17.28
N ASP A 396 26.04 -3.84 -17.27
CA ASP A 396 24.97 -4.67 -16.72
C ASP A 396 25.36 -5.13 -15.30
N GLY A 397 24.63 -4.65 -14.30
CA GLY A 397 24.66 -5.25 -12.95
C GLY A 397 24.10 -6.68 -13.00
N TYR A 398 24.27 -7.42 -11.92
CA TYR A 398 23.68 -8.75 -11.79
C TYR A 398 22.94 -8.89 -10.46
N VAL A 399 22.04 -9.85 -10.41
CA VAL A 399 21.25 -10.14 -9.23
C VAL A 399 21.72 -11.46 -8.64
N VAL A 400 21.95 -11.47 -7.33
CA VAL A 400 22.18 -12.68 -6.55
C VAL A 400 20.86 -13.10 -5.92
N LEU A 401 20.41 -14.30 -6.27
CA LEU A 401 19.25 -14.94 -5.66
C LEU A 401 19.73 -16.01 -4.69
N ALA A 402 19.14 -16.03 -3.51
CA ALA A 402 19.37 -17.06 -2.50
C ALA A 402 18.02 -17.64 -2.05
N GLY A 403 17.98 -18.96 -1.85
CA GLY A 403 16.86 -19.63 -1.20
C GLY A 403 16.87 -19.44 0.32
N PRO A 404 15.92 -20.07 1.03
CA PRO A 404 15.89 -20.08 2.48
C PRO A 404 17.15 -20.79 3.03
N ARG A 405 17.56 -20.43 4.25
CA ARG A 405 18.72 -20.99 4.94
C ARG A 405 18.50 -22.44 5.37
N SER A 406 17.31 -22.76 5.89
CA SER A 406 17.05 -24.09 6.49
C SER A 406 15.79 -24.79 5.97
N ASN A 407 14.70 -24.06 5.76
CA ASN A 407 13.40 -24.63 5.41
C ASN A 407 13.33 -24.94 3.91
N GLN A 408 13.48 -26.22 3.57
CA GLN A 408 13.42 -26.66 2.17
C GLN A 408 11.99 -26.63 1.58
N ASP A 409 10.95 -26.62 2.42
CA ASP A 409 9.56 -26.64 1.95
C ASP A 409 9.16 -25.33 1.26
N ILE A 410 9.83 -24.23 1.60
CA ILE A 410 9.66 -22.92 0.98
C ILE A 410 10.77 -22.58 -0.02
N ALA A 411 11.67 -23.53 -0.31
CA ALA A 411 12.74 -23.33 -1.28
C ALA A 411 12.16 -23.28 -2.70
N GLY A 412 12.54 -22.24 -3.44
CA GLY A 412 11.99 -21.99 -4.78
C GLY A 412 10.73 -21.12 -4.80
N SER A 413 10.14 -20.83 -3.64
CA SER A 413 8.98 -19.93 -3.51
C SER A 413 9.34 -18.44 -3.52
N TYR A 414 10.60 -18.09 -3.78
CA TYR A 414 11.03 -16.71 -3.98
C TYR A 414 11.12 -16.43 -5.47
N GLU A 415 10.31 -15.48 -5.94
CA GLU A 415 10.20 -15.15 -7.35
C GLU A 415 10.75 -13.76 -7.64
N LEU A 416 11.54 -13.65 -8.71
CA LEU A 416 11.84 -12.38 -9.34
C LEU A 416 10.86 -12.19 -10.50
N THR A 417 9.97 -11.21 -10.37
CA THR A 417 8.89 -11.00 -11.32
C THR A 417 9.23 -9.86 -12.27
N GLN A 418 8.83 -10.01 -13.54
CA GLN A 418 8.95 -8.98 -14.56
C GLN A 418 7.66 -8.97 -15.39
N ARG A 419 7.10 -7.78 -15.61
CA ARG A 419 6.01 -7.60 -16.57
C ARG A 419 6.59 -7.53 -17.97
N VAL A 420 6.05 -8.35 -18.87
CA VAL A 420 6.45 -8.40 -20.29
C VAL A 420 5.25 -8.04 -21.16
N ASP A 421 5.49 -7.32 -22.25
CA ASP A 421 4.47 -7.02 -23.25
C ASP A 421 4.29 -8.24 -24.15
N THR A 422 3.11 -8.85 -24.12
CA THR A 422 2.77 -10.04 -24.90
C THR A 422 1.88 -9.68 -26.08
N ALA A 423 2.30 -8.74 -26.93
CA ALA A 423 1.66 -8.47 -28.21
C ALA A 423 1.77 -9.63 -29.23
N VAL A 424 2.37 -10.77 -28.88
CA VAL A 424 2.72 -11.84 -29.83
C VAL A 424 2.23 -13.19 -29.34
N ASN A 425 1.37 -13.82 -30.13
CA ASN A 425 1.03 -15.24 -30.00
C ASN A 425 2.17 -16.10 -30.57
N GLY A 426 2.66 -17.08 -29.81
CA GLY A 426 3.70 -17.98 -30.31
C GLY A 426 4.37 -18.86 -29.25
N GLN A 427 5.44 -19.53 -29.66
CA GLN A 427 6.29 -20.31 -28.76
C GLN A 427 7.26 -19.38 -28.01
N PHE A 428 7.13 -19.33 -26.69
CA PHE A 428 8.00 -18.52 -25.86
C PHE A 428 9.27 -19.28 -25.45
N ARG A 429 10.39 -18.57 -25.38
CA ARG A 429 11.66 -19.10 -24.87
C ARG A 429 12.25 -18.10 -23.90
N VAL A 430 12.77 -18.60 -22.78
CA VAL A 430 13.53 -17.81 -21.82
C VAL A 430 15.01 -17.97 -22.13
N ARG A 431 15.70 -16.84 -22.34
CA ARG A 431 17.16 -16.81 -22.43
C ARG A 431 17.71 -16.13 -21.18
N ILE A 432 18.63 -16.81 -20.49
CA ILE A 432 19.21 -16.33 -19.23
C ILE A 432 20.73 -16.49 -19.25
N ASN A 433 21.42 -15.50 -18.68
CA ASN A 433 22.83 -15.64 -18.29
C ASN A 433 22.87 -15.89 -16.78
N VAL A 434 23.39 -17.04 -16.37
CA VAL A 434 23.32 -17.48 -14.98
C VAL A 434 24.66 -18.03 -14.51
N ARG A 435 24.93 -17.93 -13.21
CA ARG A 435 26.06 -18.57 -12.54
C ARG A 435 25.50 -19.29 -11.30
N VAL A 436 25.74 -20.59 -11.19
CA VAL A 436 25.30 -21.41 -10.04
C VAL A 436 26.51 -22.05 -9.38
N LEU A 437 26.48 -22.16 -8.04
CA LEU A 437 27.54 -22.79 -7.26
C LEU A 437 27.31 -24.30 -7.06
N LYS A 438 26.05 -24.73 -7.13
CA LYS A 438 25.59 -26.11 -6.96
C LYS A 438 24.53 -26.39 -8.04
N PRO A 439 24.18 -27.66 -8.30
CA PRO A 439 22.99 -27.97 -9.10
C PRO A 439 21.77 -27.26 -8.51
N THR A 440 21.15 -26.39 -9.28
CA THR A 440 20.03 -25.54 -8.83
C THR A 440 18.83 -25.76 -9.76
N ARG A 441 17.70 -26.17 -9.20
CA ARG A 441 16.41 -26.14 -9.90
C ARG A 441 15.97 -24.69 -10.05
N MET A 442 15.68 -24.29 -11.28
CA MET A 442 15.15 -22.97 -11.60
C MET A 442 13.77 -23.15 -12.19
N GLU A 443 12.85 -22.27 -11.83
CA GLU A 443 11.50 -22.28 -12.36
C GLU A 443 11.25 -20.97 -13.08
N PHE A 444 10.79 -21.08 -14.33
CA PHE A 444 10.45 -19.95 -15.18
C PHE A 444 8.97 -20.05 -15.50
N TYR A 445 8.25 -18.98 -15.25
CA TYR A 445 6.82 -18.87 -15.51
C TYR A 445 6.55 -17.63 -16.36
N LEU A 446 5.73 -17.79 -17.39
CA LEU A 446 5.09 -16.71 -18.12
C LEU A 446 3.58 -16.91 -17.96
N CYS A 447 2.96 -16.07 -17.15
CA CYS A 447 1.57 -16.21 -16.75
C CYS A 447 0.83 -14.88 -16.88
N GLU A 448 -0.50 -14.97 -17.02
CA GLU A 448 -1.39 -13.86 -16.73
C GLU A 448 -1.45 -13.68 -15.21
N ARG A 449 -0.94 -12.56 -14.72
CA ARG A 449 -0.93 -12.26 -13.29
C ARG A 449 -1.10 -10.77 -13.03
N HIS A 450 -1.99 -10.46 -12.10
CA HIS A 450 -2.05 -9.13 -11.51
C HIS A 450 -1.02 -8.95 -10.40
N LEU A 451 -1.10 -9.78 -9.34
CA LEU A 451 -0.14 -9.77 -8.22
C LEU A 451 0.08 -11.13 -7.56
N LEU A 452 -0.97 -11.79 -7.06
CA LEU A 452 -0.85 -12.96 -6.17
C LEU A 452 -1.08 -14.30 -6.84
N TYR A 453 -1.98 -14.34 -7.83
CA TYR A 453 -2.45 -15.58 -8.43
C TYR A 453 -2.11 -15.57 -9.92
N ASP A 454 -1.43 -16.63 -10.34
CA ASP A 454 -1.10 -16.89 -11.73
C ASP A 454 -2.25 -17.63 -12.43
N ARG A 455 -2.52 -17.27 -13.70
CA ARG A 455 -3.46 -17.91 -14.61
C ARG A 455 -2.76 -18.16 -15.95
N SER A 456 -3.21 -19.19 -16.69
CA SER A 456 -2.77 -19.47 -18.08
C SER A 456 -1.26 -19.41 -18.24
N CYS A 457 -0.54 -20.35 -17.63
CA CYS A 457 0.92 -20.30 -17.54
C CYS A 457 1.63 -21.17 -18.58
N LEU A 458 2.70 -20.61 -19.14
CA LEU A 458 3.77 -21.38 -19.78
C LEU A 458 4.95 -21.48 -18.82
N ALA A 459 5.48 -22.69 -18.64
CA ALA A 459 6.52 -22.95 -17.66
C ALA A 459 7.72 -23.73 -18.22
N ALA A 460 8.88 -23.55 -17.58
CA ALA A 460 10.06 -24.40 -17.72
C ALA A 460 10.77 -24.54 -16.38
N TRP A 461 11.22 -25.75 -16.05
CA TRP A 461 11.76 -26.11 -14.74
C TRP A 461 13.10 -26.83 -14.86
N PRO A 462 14.11 -26.23 -15.52
CA PRO A 462 15.41 -26.86 -15.71
C PRO A 462 16.21 -26.96 -14.41
N THR A 463 17.04 -28.00 -14.32
CA THR A 463 18.11 -28.06 -13.32
C THR A 463 19.41 -27.59 -13.96
N VAL A 464 19.92 -26.45 -13.52
CA VAL A 464 21.17 -25.85 -14.00
C VAL A 464 22.32 -26.40 -13.18
N LYS A 465 23.33 -26.99 -13.86
CA LYS A 465 24.55 -27.49 -13.22
C LYS A 465 25.66 -26.43 -13.28
N PRO A 466 26.58 -26.39 -12.30
CA PRO A 466 27.76 -25.54 -12.37
C PRO A 466 28.64 -25.96 -13.55
N VAL A 467 29.37 -25.01 -14.14
CA VAL A 467 30.32 -25.30 -15.21
C VAL A 467 31.52 -26.08 -14.63
N PRO A 468 31.87 -27.27 -15.17
CA PRO A 468 33.01 -28.03 -14.68
C PRO A 468 34.33 -27.25 -14.79
N GLY A 469 35.12 -27.20 -13.71
CA GLY A 469 36.47 -26.62 -13.72
C GLY A 469 36.56 -25.10 -13.51
N PHE A 470 35.44 -24.35 -13.52
CA PHE A 470 35.42 -22.93 -13.17
C PHE A 470 34.01 -22.44 -12.80
N VAL A 471 33.91 -21.53 -11.82
CA VAL A 471 32.64 -20.90 -11.42
C VAL A 471 32.34 -19.72 -12.36
N GLY A 472 31.89 -20.03 -13.58
CA GLY A 472 31.65 -19.07 -14.66
C GLY A 472 30.18 -18.81 -14.98
N TRP A 473 29.94 -17.71 -15.71
CA TRP A 473 28.64 -17.40 -16.32
C TRP A 473 28.35 -18.34 -17.50
N GLN A 474 27.12 -18.82 -17.60
CA GLN A 474 26.62 -19.63 -18.72
C GLN A 474 25.36 -19.00 -19.33
N SER A 475 25.27 -19.01 -20.66
CA SER A 475 24.09 -18.52 -21.40
C SER A 475 23.23 -19.70 -21.79
N LEU A 476 22.04 -19.80 -21.22
CA LEU A 476 21.11 -20.91 -21.42
C LEU A 476 19.82 -20.42 -22.07
N THR A 477 19.14 -21.29 -22.81
CA THR A 477 17.86 -21.00 -23.43
C THR A 477 16.92 -22.17 -23.22
N PHE A 478 15.72 -21.89 -22.71
CA PHE A 478 14.71 -22.90 -22.38
C PHE A 478 13.40 -22.56 -23.09
N PRO A 479 12.79 -23.51 -23.83
CA PRO A 479 11.43 -23.33 -24.34
C PRO A 479 10.43 -23.43 -23.19
N LEU A 480 9.46 -22.51 -23.14
CA LEU A 480 8.35 -22.58 -22.21
C LEU A 480 7.25 -23.48 -22.80
N LYS A 481 6.59 -24.27 -21.95
CA LYS A 481 5.49 -25.18 -22.33
C LYS A 481 4.32 -25.01 -21.37
N GLY A 482 3.10 -25.10 -21.87
CA GLY A 482 1.88 -24.98 -21.06
C GLY A 482 0.67 -24.64 -21.91
N GLU A 483 -0.41 -24.24 -21.26
CA GLU A 483 -1.64 -23.79 -21.91
C GLU A 483 -1.41 -22.45 -22.62
N VAL A 484 -1.96 -22.31 -23.83
CA VAL A 484 -1.83 -21.09 -24.65
C VAL A 484 -2.69 -19.99 -24.03
N PHE A 485 -2.19 -18.76 -24.00
CA PHE A 485 -2.96 -17.58 -23.57
C PHE A 485 -4.26 -17.48 -24.37
N ASP A 486 -5.38 -17.28 -23.69
CA ASP A 486 -6.69 -17.12 -24.33
C ASP A 486 -6.80 -15.65 -24.80
N PRO A 487 -6.90 -15.38 -26.11
CA PRO A 487 -7.04 -14.02 -26.60
C PRO A 487 -8.53 -13.63 -26.51
N GLU A 488 -9.01 -13.29 -25.31
CA GLU A 488 -10.32 -12.63 -25.15
C GLU A 488 -10.17 -11.10 -25.02
#